data_AF-A0AAJ0IUS9-F1
#
_entry.id   AF-A0AAJ0IUS9-F1
#
_cell.length_a   1.000
_cell.length_b   1.000
_cell.length_c   1.000
_cell.angle_alpha   90.00
_cell.angle_beta   90.00
_cell.angle_gamma   90.00
#
_symmetry.space_group_name_H-M   'P 1'
#
loop_
_entity.id
_entity.type
_entity.pdbx_description
1 polymer ?
#
loop_
_entity_poly.entity_id
_entity_poly.type
_entity_poly.pdbx_seq_one_letter_code
_entity_poly.pdbx_strand_id
1 'polypeptide(L)'
;MAISKNHKAARLQSAIRANNRPTQQEHFTFGVTVEQIDQFHTLLRTITAQSDMVAVCSGQALDNGSVSILGESIFNAARALRGIVDEIDAQPLCGEHQRLR
;
A
#
# COMPACT_ATOMS: atom_id res chain seq x y z
N MET A 1 5.04 61.67 -11.19
CA MET A 1 5.18 60.91 -9.93
C MET A 1 4.39 59.62 -10.07
N ALA A 2 5.08 58.47 -10.11
CA ALA A 2 4.51 57.16 -10.44
C ALA A 2 3.95 56.47 -9.19
N ILE A 3 2.75 55.87 -9.31
CA ILE A 3 2.16 55.02 -8.28
C ILE A 3 2.31 53.57 -8.77
N SER A 4 3.45 52.95 -8.47
CA SER A 4 3.64 51.52 -8.62
C SER A 4 3.30 50.86 -7.28
N LYS A 5 2.16 50.18 -7.19
CA LYS A 5 1.74 49.43 -6.01
C LYS A 5 1.52 47.96 -6.37
N ASN A 6 2.55 47.17 -6.08
CA ASN A 6 2.48 45.81 -5.52
C ASN A 6 1.59 44.75 -6.19
N HIS A 7 1.92 44.36 -7.43
CA HIS A 7 1.45 43.08 -8.00
C HIS A 7 2.15 41.83 -7.43
N LYS A 8 3.29 41.99 -6.72
CA LYS A 8 4.10 40.85 -6.25
C LYS A 8 3.49 40.09 -5.06
N ALA A 9 2.80 40.80 -4.15
CA ALA A 9 2.21 40.20 -2.94
C ALA A 9 0.95 39.38 -3.23
N ALA A 10 0.12 39.82 -4.18
CA ALA A 10 -1.10 39.10 -4.58
C ALA A 10 -0.78 37.75 -5.26
N ARG A 11 0.31 37.69 -6.03
CA ARG A 11 0.75 36.46 -6.72
C ARG A 11 1.36 35.42 -5.77
N LEU A 12 1.94 35.86 -4.65
CA LEU A 12 2.44 34.95 -3.62
C LEU A 12 1.28 34.31 -2.83
N GLN A 13 0.23 35.09 -2.54
CA GLN A 13 -0.96 34.59 -1.83
C GLN A 13 -1.76 33.58 -2.67
N SER A 14 -1.85 33.78 -3.99
CA SER A 14 -2.48 32.79 -4.89
C SER A 14 -1.65 31.51 -5.03
N ALA A 15 -0.31 31.61 -5.03
CA ALA A 15 0.58 30.45 -5.06
C ALA A 15 0.54 29.64 -3.74
N ILE A 16 0.45 30.30 -2.59
CA ILE A 16 0.32 29.65 -1.28
C ILE A 16 -1.05 28.96 -1.14
N ARG A 17 -2.14 29.57 -1.66
CA ARG A 17 -3.48 28.93 -1.71
C ARG A 17 -3.54 27.74 -2.66
N ALA A 18 -2.81 27.75 -3.78
CA ALA A 18 -2.78 26.64 -4.72
C ALA A 18 -2.09 25.38 -4.16
N ASN A 19 -1.22 25.55 -3.14
CA ASN A 19 -0.46 24.48 -2.52
C ASN A 19 -1.15 23.87 -1.29
N ASN A 20 -2.28 24.45 -0.86
CA ASN A 20 -3.12 23.93 0.23
C ASN A 20 -4.38 23.27 -0.32
N ARG A 21 -4.25 22.58 -1.48
CA ARG A 21 -5.23 21.57 -1.84
C ARG A 21 -5.17 20.54 -0.70
N PRO A 22 -6.23 20.33 0.09
CA PRO A 22 -6.28 19.12 0.89
C PRO A 22 -6.03 18.00 -0.11
N THR A 23 -4.98 17.23 0.10
CA THR A 23 -4.88 15.91 -0.50
C THR A 23 -6.09 15.19 0.06
N GLN A 24 -7.22 15.33 -0.65
CA GLN A 24 -8.40 14.55 -0.40
C GLN A 24 -7.86 13.12 -0.46
N GLN A 25 -7.71 12.52 0.72
CA GLN A 25 -7.40 11.12 0.83
C GLN A 25 -8.66 10.46 0.28
N GLU A 26 -8.72 10.31 -1.03
CA GLU A 26 -9.74 9.51 -1.67
C GLU A 26 -9.56 8.13 -1.04
N HIS A 27 -10.50 7.78 -0.18
CA HIS A 27 -10.56 6.46 0.41
C HIS A 27 -10.89 5.51 -0.74
N PHE A 28 -9.85 4.93 -1.34
CA PHE A 28 -10.02 3.90 -2.35
C PHE A 28 -10.84 2.78 -1.73
N THR A 29 -12.05 2.61 -2.24
CA THR A 29 -12.93 1.53 -1.82
C THR A 29 -12.70 0.41 -2.82
N PHE A 30 -12.34 -0.77 -2.32
CA PHE A 30 -12.13 -1.96 -3.12
C PHE A 30 -13.12 -3.04 -2.70
N GLY A 31 -13.54 -3.87 -3.65
CA GLY A 31 -14.22 -5.11 -3.34
C GLY A 31 -13.17 -6.13 -2.89
N VAL A 32 -13.47 -6.88 -1.84
CA VAL A 32 -12.63 -7.99 -1.38
C VAL A 32 -13.51 -9.19 -1.08
N THR A 33 -13.08 -10.38 -1.45
CA THR A 33 -13.77 -11.61 -1.05
C THR A 33 -13.28 -12.08 0.32
N VAL A 34 -14.11 -12.83 1.06
CA VAL A 34 -13.72 -13.43 2.34
C VAL A 34 -12.52 -14.37 2.17
N GLU A 35 -12.51 -15.15 1.09
CA GLU A 35 -11.40 -16.04 0.76
C GLU A 35 -10.08 -15.27 0.56
N GLN A 36 -10.10 -14.12 -0.13
CA GLN A 36 -8.91 -13.28 -0.29
C GLN A 36 -8.41 -12.72 1.04
N ILE A 37 -9.31 -12.32 1.95
CA ILE A 37 -8.95 -11.87 3.30
C ILE A 37 -8.29 -13.02 4.09
N ASP A 38 -8.87 -14.21 4.06
CA ASP A 38 -8.34 -15.37 4.78
C ASP A 38 -6.97 -15.80 4.24
N GLN A 39 -6.80 -15.81 2.92
CA GLN A 39 -5.51 -16.08 2.27
C GLN A 39 -4.47 -15.01 2.62
N PHE A 40 -4.87 -13.73 2.60
CA PHE A 40 -4.02 -12.61 2.97
C PHE A 40 -3.50 -12.74 4.42
N HIS A 41 -4.39 -13.05 5.36
CA HIS A 41 -4.00 -13.27 6.76
C HIS A 41 -3.10 -14.49 6.95
N THR A 42 -3.37 -15.58 6.24
CA THR A 42 -2.56 -16.80 6.30
C THR A 42 -1.14 -16.55 5.80
N LEU A 43 -1.00 -15.83 4.69
CA LEU A 43 0.30 -15.46 4.12
C LEU A 43 1.07 -14.52 5.05
N LEU A 44 0.40 -13.50 5.61
CA LEU A 44 1.03 -12.62 6.60
C LEU A 44 1.53 -13.38 7.82
N ARG A 45 0.72 -14.28 8.39
CA ARG A 45 1.12 -15.09 9.53
C ARG A 45 2.33 -15.98 9.21
N THR A 46 2.38 -16.52 8.00
CA THR A 46 3.50 -17.35 7.52
C THR A 46 4.78 -16.52 7.44
N ILE A 47 4.73 -15.34 6.81
CA ILE A 47 5.86 -14.42 6.70
C ILE A 47 6.37 -14.02 8.09
N THR A 48 5.47 -13.65 9.03
CA THR A 48 5.86 -13.28 10.39
C THR A 48 6.54 -14.42 11.11
N ALA A 49 5.92 -15.61 11.16
CA ALA A 49 6.49 -16.76 11.86
C ALA A 49 7.88 -17.15 11.31
N GLN A 50 8.04 -17.09 9.99
CA GLN A 50 9.30 -17.40 9.33
C GLN A 50 10.36 -16.32 9.55
N SER A 51 9.97 -15.05 9.52
CA SER A 51 10.88 -13.92 9.80
C SER A 51 11.33 -13.93 11.26
N ASP A 52 10.44 -14.29 12.19
CA ASP A 52 10.77 -14.46 13.61
C ASP A 52 11.79 -15.59 13.80
N MET A 53 11.66 -16.71 13.08
CA MET A 53 12.66 -17.77 13.08
C MET A 53 14.03 -17.25 12.60
N VAL A 54 14.08 -16.48 11.50
CA VAL A 54 15.34 -15.86 11.04
C VAL A 54 15.93 -14.97 12.13
N ALA A 55 15.12 -14.08 12.72
CA ALA A 55 15.56 -13.09 13.70
C ALA A 55 16.04 -13.73 15.02
N VAL A 56 15.32 -14.73 15.53
CA VAL A 56 15.66 -15.45 16.77
C VAL A 56 16.87 -16.36 16.58
N CYS A 57 16.91 -17.08 15.46
CA CYS A 57 18.00 -17.99 15.17
C CYS A 57 19.21 -17.29 14.56
N SER A 58 19.23 -15.96 14.39
CA SER A 58 20.42 -15.25 13.89
C SER A 58 21.68 -15.46 14.75
N GLY A 59 21.51 -15.86 16.02
CA GLY A 59 22.59 -16.18 16.96
C GLY A 59 22.88 -17.68 17.16
N GLN A 60 22.10 -18.56 16.55
CA GLN A 60 22.33 -20.01 16.50
C GLN A 60 22.65 -20.37 15.06
N ALA A 61 23.62 -21.24 14.78
CA ALA A 61 23.98 -21.55 13.40
C ALA A 61 22.84 -22.33 12.70
N LEU A 62 21.91 -21.62 12.06
CA LEU A 62 21.14 -22.19 10.97
C LEU A 62 22.13 -22.60 9.89
N ASP A 63 22.04 -23.83 9.40
CA ASP A 63 22.86 -24.22 8.26
C ASP A 63 22.46 -23.38 7.02
N ASN A 64 23.43 -23.15 6.12
CA ASN A 64 23.23 -22.29 4.94
C ASN A 64 22.05 -22.73 4.05
N GLY A 65 21.69 -24.03 4.07
CA GLY A 65 20.54 -24.56 3.35
C GLY A 65 19.23 -24.07 3.98
N SER A 66 19.11 -24.18 5.31
CA SER A 66 17.94 -23.70 6.07
C SER A 66 17.69 -22.20 5.88
N VAL A 67 18.75 -21.37 5.88
CA VAL A 67 18.62 -19.92 5.63
C VAL A 67 18.07 -19.64 4.23
N SER A 68 18.55 -20.37 3.23
CA SER A 68 18.13 -20.20 1.84
C SER A 68 16.67 -20.63 1.62
N ILE A 69 16.27 -21.77 2.20
CA ILE A 69 14.89 -22.28 2.14
C ILE A 69 13.92 -21.30 2.84
N LEU A 70 14.32 -20.76 3.99
CA LEU A 70 13.49 -19.82 4.74
C LEU A 70 13.31 -18.50 4.00
N GLY A 71 14.39 -17.97 3.40
CA GLY A 71 14.33 -16.81 2.53
C GLY A 71 13.44 -17.02 1.30
N GLU A 72 13.55 -18.18 0.64
CA GLU A 72 12.70 -18.54 -0.50
C GLU A 72 11.23 -18.65 -0.09
N SER A 73 10.93 -19.28 1.05
CA SER A 73 9.56 -19.43 1.55
C SER A 73 8.92 -18.07 1.87
N ILE A 74 9.66 -17.17 2.53
CA ILE A 74 9.22 -15.80 2.79
C ILE A 74 8.96 -15.04 1.48
N PHE A 75 9.88 -15.13 0.52
CA PHE A 75 9.74 -14.46 -0.77
C PHE A 75 8.50 -14.95 -1.53
N ASN A 76 8.29 -16.26 -1.58
CA ASN A 76 7.13 -16.85 -2.26
C ASN A 76 5.81 -16.45 -1.59
N ALA A 77 5.76 -16.43 -0.25
CA ALA A 77 4.59 -15.96 0.49
C ALA A 77 4.30 -14.46 0.23
N ALA A 78 5.33 -13.61 0.20
CA ALA A 78 5.19 -12.19 -0.10
C ALA A 78 4.74 -11.95 -1.56
N ARG A 79 5.22 -12.78 -2.50
CA ARG A 79 4.79 -12.74 -3.90
C ARG A 79 3.33 -13.13 -4.05
N ALA A 80 2.88 -14.18 -3.36
CA ALA A 80 1.47 -14.57 -3.34
C ALA A 80 0.59 -13.45 -2.74
N LEU A 81 1.06 -12.80 -1.67
CA LEU A 81 0.37 -11.67 -1.05
C LEU A 81 0.20 -10.50 -2.02
N ARG A 82 1.24 -10.20 -2.82
CA ARG A 82 1.16 -9.20 -3.88
C ARG A 82 0.11 -9.57 -4.92
N GLY A 83 0.04 -10.85 -5.31
CA GLY A 83 -1.00 -11.34 -6.24
C GLY A 83 -2.42 -11.07 -5.74
N ILE A 84 -2.70 -11.32 -4.46
CA ILE A 84 -4.01 -11.01 -3.85
C ILE A 84 -4.32 -9.52 -3.92
N VAL A 85 -3.33 -8.65 -3.63
CA VAL A 85 -3.51 -7.20 -3.71
C VAL A 85 -3.79 -6.75 -5.15
N ASP A 86 -3.08 -7.30 -6.12
CA ASP A 86 -3.29 -6.98 -7.54
C ASP A 86 -4.67 -7.46 -8.02
N GLU A 87 -5.15 -8.61 -7.53
CA GLU A 87 -6.52 -9.09 -7.78
C GLU A 87 -7.58 -8.17 -7.18
N ILE A 88 -7.37 -7.67 -5.96
CA ILE A 88 -8.26 -6.72 -5.29
C ILE A 88 -8.31 -5.39 -6.06
N ASP A 89 -7.17 -4.89 -6.53
CA ASP A 89 -7.09 -3.67 -7.35
C ASP A 89 -7.84 -3.84 -8.68
N ALA A 90 -7.78 -5.05 -9.26
CA ALA A 90 -8.51 -5.40 -10.47
C ALA A 90 -10.01 -5.69 -10.25
N GLN A 91 -10.51 -5.70 -9.01
CA GLN A 91 -11.94 -5.89 -8.72
C GLN A 91 -12.67 -4.54 -8.73
N PRO A 92 -13.34 -4.17 -9.83
CA PRO A 92 -14.16 -2.97 -9.84
C PRO A 92 -15.28 -3.13 -8.83
N LEU A 93 -15.40 -2.16 -7.91
CA LEU A 93 -16.67 -1.93 -7.25
C LEU A 93 -17.62 -1.44 -8.34
N CYS A 94 -18.56 -2.30 -8.74
CA CYS A 94 -19.71 -1.83 -9.48
C CYS A 94 -20.46 -0.89 -8.53
N GLY A 95 -20.12 0.40 -8.59
CA GLY A 95 -20.91 1.42 -7.95
C GLY A 95 -22.32 1.29 -8.48
N GLU A 96 -23.30 1.11 -7.60
CA GLU A 96 -24.71 1.31 -7.91
C GLU A 96 -24.92 2.77 -8.35
N HIS A 97 -24.53 3.10 -9.58
CA HIS A 97 -24.91 4.28 -10.34
C HIS A 97 -25.34 3.91 -11.76
N GLN A 98 -25.74 2.65 -11.97
CA GLN A 98 -26.46 2.19 -13.16
C GLN A 98 -27.86 1.66 -12.78
N ARG A 99 -28.51 2.27 -11.77
CA ARG A 99 -29.97 2.27 -11.71
C ARG A 99 -30.43 3.58 -12.36
N LEU A 100 -31.14 3.46 -13.49
CA LEU A 100 -31.82 4.50 -14.26
C LEU A 100 -30.98 5.23 -15.33
N ARG A 101 -30.75 4.57 -16.48
CA ARG A 101 -30.91 5.19 -17.81
C ARG A 101 -31.39 4.15 -18.81
#